data_AF-A0AAC9L9B5-F1
#
_entry.id   AF-A0AAC9L9B5-F1
#
_cell.length_a   1.000
_cell.length_b   1.000
_cell.length_c   1.000
_cell.angle_alpha   90.00
_cell.angle_beta   90.00
_cell.angle_gamma   90.00
#
_symmetry.space_group_name_H-M   'P 1'
#
loop_
_entity.id
_entity.type
_entity.pdbx_description
1 polymer ?
#
loop_
_entity_poly.entity_id
_entity_poly.type
_entity_poly.pdbx_seq_one_letter_code
_entity_poly.pdbx_strand_id
1 'polypeptide(L)'
;MDTRRVREIVTDWYSAIGAGDTDRIMAGLSPSIVLELPLDQWNAVVPYLGVHVGRQEVAEAFRIRAETTEVLDYGLRGLFVDGDTACAVVYTKARHTRTKVLFEIEDMHRLVVNDAGLISSWKVYFDANGEVAAFNADREARLVQAVRDRDVALVGELLRFGGDTGIRDDRGLSPLMIAAGQGDLTVVRALLAGGADVLATDPVGQTALHRAAEHGDADVVRELLRSGAVLDAVVATTGQTPLHIAVRHGNPDAGQALLRQGARPGQTDHLGRTPQDLALELLGPDNALTRDMVVAR
;
A
#
# COMPACT_ATOMS: atom_id res chain seq x y z
N MET A 1 -12.81 -47.39 -0.03
CA MET A 1 -12.29 -47.43 -1.42
C MET A 1 -10.88 -48.04 -1.42
N ASP A 2 -10.44 -48.69 -2.51
CA ASP A 2 -9.07 -49.22 -2.64
C ASP A 2 -8.06 -48.07 -2.81
N THR A 3 -6.97 -48.09 -2.03
CA THR A 3 -5.86 -47.13 -2.08
C THR A 3 -5.26 -46.99 -3.47
N ARG A 4 -5.22 -48.08 -4.25
CA ARG A 4 -4.76 -48.03 -5.65
C ARG A 4 -5.66 -47.14 -6.51
N ARG A 5 -6.98 -47.29 -6.38
CA ARG A 5 -7.96 -46.50 -7.11
C ARG A 5 -7.90 -45.03 -6.73
N VAL A 6 -7.74 -44.71 -5.44
CA VAL A 6 -7.58 -43.31 -4.97
C VAL A 6 -6.30 -42.70 -5.56
N ARG A 7 -5.20 -43.45 -5.59
CA ARG A 7 -3.94 -43.00 -6.21
C ARG A 7 -4.13 -42.68 -7.70
N GLU A 8 -4.81 -43.54 -8.45
CA GLU A 8 -5.10 -43.33 -9.87
C GLU A 8 -5.94 -42.04 -10.07
N ILE A 9 -7.03 -41.89 -9.32
CA ILE A 9 -7.90 -40.69 -9.38
C ILE A 9 -7.12 -39.40 -9.11
N VAL A 10 -6.34 -39.37 -8.02
CA VAL A 10 -5.60 -38.17 -7.61
C VAL A 10 -4.46 -37.86 -8.57
N THR A 11 -3.78 -38.88 -9.10
CA THR A 11 -2.72 -38.70 -10.10
C THR A 11 -3.28 -38.11 -11.40
N ASP A 12 -4.38 -38.66 -11.90
CA ASP A 12 -5.04 -38.16 -13.10
C ASP A 12 -5.56 -36.73 -12.91
N TRP A 13 -6.08 -36.42 -11.73
CA TRP A 13 -6.56 -35.08 -11.39
C TRP A 13 -5.41 -34.05 -11.34
N TYR A 14 -4.27 -34.38 -10.72
CA TYR A 14 -3.10 -33.51 -10.76
C TYR A 14 -2.49 -33.37 -12.15
N SER A 15 -2.58 -34.40 -13.00
CA SER A 15 -2.20 -34.30 -14.41
C SER A 15 -3.08 -33.30 -15.15
N ALA A 16 -4.39 -33.25 -14.86
CA ALA A 16 -5.28 -32.24 -15.42
C ALA A 16 -4.92 -30.82 -14.95
N ILE A 17 -4.55 -30.64 -13.68
CA ILE A 17 -4.06 -29.35 -13.17
C ILE A 17 -2.81 -28.89 -13.92
N GLY A 18 -1.80 -29.76 -14.05
CA GLY A 18 -0.57 -29.43 -14.77
C GLY A 18 -0.79 -29.13 -16.25
N ALA A 19 -1.82 -29.70 -16.87
CA ALA A 19 -2.21 -29.42 -18.25
C ALA A 19 -3.10 -28.17 -18.40
N GLY A 20 -3.56 -27.56 -17.31
CA GLY A 20 -4.53 -26.46 -17.34
C GLY A 20 -5.93 -26.87 -17.83
N ASP A 21 -6.28 -28.16 -17.78
CA ASP A 21 -7.56 -28.69 -18.25
C ASP A 21 -8.67 -28.44 -17.23
N THR A 22 -9.25 -27.24 -17.29
CA THR A 22 -10.23 -26.76 -16.31
C THR A 22 -11.47 -27.66 -16.24
N ASP A 23 -11.93 -28.19 -17.38
CA ASP A 23 -13.10 -29.06 -17.43
C ASP A 23 -12.84 -30.37 -16.68
N ARG A 24 -11.67 -31.00 -16.89
CA ARG A 24 -11.30 -32.22 -16.15
C ARG A 24 -11.05 -31.95 -14.67
N ILE A 25 -10.44 -30.82 -14.32
CA ILE A 25 -10.23 -30.43 -12.92
C ILE A 25 -11.59 -30.34 -12.20
N MET A 26 -12.55 -29.63 -12.78
CA MET A 26 -13.88 -29.43 -12.19
C MET A 26 -14.73 -30.70 -12.18
N ALA A 27 -14.60 -31.55 -13.20
CA ALA A 27 -15.27 -32.85 -13.25
C ALA A 27 -14.81 -33.81 -12.13
N GLY A 28 -13.55 -33.70 -11.69
CA GLY A 28 -12.99 -34.52 -10.61
C GLY A 28 -13.41 -34.12 -9.19
N LEU A 29 -14.02 -32.95 -9.01
CA LEU A 29 -14.48 -32.48 -7.70
C LEU A 29 -15.89 -32.98 -7.39
N SER A 30 -16.26 -33.18 -6.13
CA SER A 30 -17.65 -33.41 -5.72
C SER A 30 -18.48 -32.13 -5.89
N PRO A 31 -19.79 -32.19 -6.21
CA PRO A 31 -20.66 -31.01 -6.15
C PRO A 31 -20.62 -30.30 -4.78
N SER A 32 -20.36 -31.05 -3.71
CA SER A 32 -20.27 -30.57 -2.33
C SER A 32 -18.83 -30.39 -1.84
N ILE A 33 -17.86 -30.20 -2.74
CA ILE A 33 -16.44 -30.02 -2.39
C ILE A 33 -16.26 -28.89 -1.38
N VAL A 34 -15.39 -29.09 -0.41
CA VAL A 34 -14.85 -28.03 0.44
C VAL A 34 -13.36 -27.85 0.12
N LEU A 35 -12.99 -26.68 -0.39
CA LEU A 35 -11.61 -26.24 -0.55
C LEU A 35 -11.23 -25.33 0.62
N GLU A 36 -10.22 -25.72 1.39
CA GLU A 36 -9.63 -24.95 2.47
C GLU A 36 -8.22 -24.51 2.09
N LEU A 37 -8.06 -23.23 1.74
CA LEU A 37 -6.76 -22.56 1.67
C LEU A 37 -6.44 -21.93 3.03
N PRO A 38 -5.17 -21.59 3.31
CA PRO A 38 -4.82 -20.90 4.56
C PRO A 38 -5.67 -19.64 4.79
N LEU A 39 -6.31 -19.58 5.96
CA LEU A 39 -7.05 -18.43 6.43
C LEU A 39 -6.21 -17.69 7.47
N ASP A 40 -5.50 -16.67 7.03
CA ASP A 40 -4.70 -15.77 7.86
C ASP A 40 -4.81 -14.35 7.30
N GLN A 41 -4.14 -13.36 7.89
CA GLN A 41 -4.06 -11.97 7.44
C GLN A 41 -3.65 -11.80 5.96
N TRP A 42 -3.05 -12.84 5.36
CA TRP A 42 -2.68 -12.87 3.96
C TRP A 42 -3.87 -12.84 3.00
N ASN A 43 -5.06 -13.28 3.41
CA ASN A 43 -6.26 -13.21 2.56
C ASN A 43 -6.66 -11.77 2.18
N ALA A 44 -6.21 -10.80 2.96
CA ALA A 44 -6.39 -9.40 2.66
C ALA A 44 -5.46 -8.92 1.52
N VAL A 45 -4.37 -9.64 1.25
CA VAL A 45 -3.41 -9.38 0.15
C VAL A 45 -3.63 -10.31 -1.04
N VAL A 46 -3.90 -11.59 -0.78
CA VAL A 46 -4.06 -12.65 -1.79
C VAL A 46 -5.55 -13.02 -1.86
N PRO A 47 -6.28 -12.50 -2.86
CA PRO A 47 -7.75 -12.41 -2.82
C PRO A 47 -8.48 -13.75 -2.96
N TYR A 48 -7.79 -14.80 -3.41
CA TYR A 48 -8.38 -16.12 -3.58
C TYR A 48 -8.21 -17.03 -2.35
N LEU A 49 -7.45 -16.61 -1.32
CA LEU A 49 -7.31 -17.39 -0.09
C LEU A 49 -8.60 -17.38 0.74
N GLY A 50 -8.93 -18.53 1.30
CA GLY A 50 -10.13 -18.71 2.12
C GLY A 50 -10.71 -20.12 2.02
N VAL A 51 -11.96 -20.23 2.48
CA VAL A 51 -12.74 -21.47 2.41
C VAL A 51 -13.81 -21.32 1.33
N HIS A 52 -13.81 -22.25 0.38
CA HIS A 52 -14.72 -22.26 -0.76
C HIS A 52 -15.54 -23.55 -0.74
N VAL A 53 -16.86 -23.43 -0.73
CA VAL A 53 -17.78 -24.56 -0.56
C VAL A 53 -18.65 -24.70 -1.80
N GLY A 54 -18.47 -25.79 -2.54
CA GLY A 54 -19.15 -26.04 -3.81
C GLY A 54 -18.22 -25.83 -5.01
N ARG A 55 -18.55 -26.49 -6.13
CA ARG A 55 -17.72 -26.41 -7.35
C ARG A 55 -17.68 -25.00 -7.94
N GLN A 56 -18.76 -24.21 -7.79
CA GLN A 56 -18.82 -22.86 -8.34
C GLN A 56 -17.87 -21.91 -7.60
N GLU A 57 -17.85 -22.02 -6.28
CA GLU A 57 -16.99 -21.25 -5.39
C GLU A 57 -15.52 -21.62 -5.58
N VAL A 58 -15.21 -22.91 -5.76
CA VAL A 58 -13.86 -23.36 -6.13
C VAL A 58 -13.45 -22.81 -7.51
N ALA A 59 -14.34 -22.85 -8.50
CA ALA A 59 -14.07 -22.29 -9.82
C ALA A 59 -13.81 -20.78 -9.78
N GLU A 60 -14.55 -20.06 -8.95
CA GLU A 60 -14.36 -18.62 -8.75
C GLU A 60 -13.00 -18.30 -8.12
N ALA A 61 -12.57 -19.05 -7.10
CA ALA A 61 -11.24 -18.90 -6.52
C ALA A 61 -10.13 -19.11 -7.57
N PHE A 62 -10.32 -20.08 -8.46
CA PHE A 62 -9.38 -20.39 -9.54
C PHE A 62 -9.34 -19.28 -10.59
N ARG A 63 -10.50 -18.71 -10.92
CA ARG A 63 -10.62 -17.55 -11.81
C ARG A 63 -9.87 -16.34 -11.23
N ILE A 64 -10.13 -15.98 -9.96
CA ILE A 64 -9.44 -14.87 -9.27
C ILE A 64 -7.93 -15.09 -9.27
N ARG A 65 -7.48 -16.30 -8.93
CA ARG A 65 -6.05 -16.63 -8.96
C ARG A 65 -5.45 -16.46 -10.36
N ALA A 66 -6.16 -16.86 -11.41
CA ALA A 66 -5.68 -16.73 -12.79
C ALA A 66 -5.56 -15.26 -13.25
N GLU A 67 -6.33 -14.34 -12.66
CA GLU A 67 -6.21 -12.90 -12.94
C GLU A 67 -4.95 -12.29 -12.30
N THR A 68 -4.55 -12.79 -11.14
CA THR A 68 -3.42 -12.26 -10.36
C THR A 68 -2.11 -13.02 -10.59
N THR A 69 -2.18 -14.27 -11.05
CA THR A 69 -1.04 -15.20 -11.03
C THR A 69 -0.97 -16.02 -12.31
N GLU A 70 0.16 -15.92 -13.01
CA GLU A 70 0.51 -16.73 -14.17
C GLU A 70 1.37 -17.91 -13.71
N VAL A 71 0.89 -19.15 -13.91
CA VAL A 71 1.64 -20.36 -13.58
C VAL A 71 2.62 -20.67 -14.72
N LEU A 72 3.90 -20.85 -14.38
CA LEU A 72 4.99 -21.11 -15.32
C LEU A 72 5.49 -22.55 -15.27
N ASP A 73 5.46 -23.16 -14.09
CA ASP A 73 5.78 -24.57 -13.87
C ASP A 73 4.90 -25.10 -12.74
N TYR A 74 4.44 -26.33 -12.89
CA TYR A 74 3.57 -27.00 -11.93
C TYR A 74 3.87 -28.50 -11.92
N GLY A 75 4.09 -29.07 -10.74
CA GLY A 75 4.45 -30.48 -10.65
C GLY A 75 4.07 -31.14 -9.35
N LEU A 76 3.49 -32.34 -9.45
CA LEU A 76 3.34 -33.27 -8.34
C LEU A 76 4.69 -33.89 -8.00
N ARG A 77 5.20 -33.60 -6.79
CA ARG A 77 6.51 -34.06 -6.29
C ARG A 77 6.41 -35.32 -5.44
N GLY A 78 5.30 -35.48 -4.73
CA GLY A 78 5.06 -36.63 -3.86
C GLY A 78 3.57 -36.93 -3.74
N LEU A 79 3.23 -38.21 -3.62
CA LEU A 79 1.85 -38.66 -3.42
C LEU A 79 1.81 -39.86 -2.48
N PHE A 80 1.23 -39.65 -1.30
CA PHE A 80 0.96 -40.65 -0.29
C PHE A 80 -0.56 -40.87 -0.22
N VAL A 81 -0.98 -42.12 -0.09
CA VAL A 81 -2.41 -42.45 -0.08
C VAL A 81 -2.66 -43.46 1.03
N ASP A 82 -3.68 -43.19 1.84
CA ASP A 82 -4.13 -44.05 2.92
C ASP A 82 -5.67 -44.07 2.93
N GLY A 83 -6.26 -45.25 2.75
CA GLY A 83 -7.71 -45.40 2.59
C GLY A 83 -8.26 -44.52 1.46
N ASP A 84 -9.14 -43.59 1.82
CA ASP A 84 -9.81 -42.60 0.95
C ASP A 84 -9.07 -41.25 0.87
N THR A 85 -7.99 -41.10 1.63
CA THR A 85 -7.26 -39.85 1.81
C THR A 85 -5.96 -39.88 1.03
N ALA A 86 -5.65 -38.80 0.32
CA ALA A 86 -4.37 -38.59 -0.35
C ALA A 86 -3.68 -37.34 0.17
N CYS A 87 -2.38 -37.45 0.42
CA CYS A 87 -1.50 -36.32 0.73
C CYS A 87 -0.53 -36.13 -0.44
N ALA A 88 -0.59 -34.97 -1.08
CA ALA A 88 0.26 -34.63 -2.21
C ALA A 88 1.21 -33.49 -1.83
N VAL A 89 2.45 -33.56 -2.30
CA VAL A 89 3.39 -32.44 -2.29
C VAL A 89 3.45 -31.89 -3.71
N VAL A 90 3.17 -30.61 -3.84
CA VAL A 90 3.08 -29.92 -5.13
C VAL A 90 4.09 -28.78 -5.14
N TYR A 91 4.69 -28.57 -6.30
CA TYR A 91 5.56 -27.43 -6.57
C TYR A 91 4.89 -26.55 -7.62
N THR A 92 4.90 -25.24 -7.38
CA THR A 92 4.42 -24.24 -8.32
C THR A 92 5.46 -23.15 -8.48
N LYS A 93 5.86 -22.86 -9.71
CA LYS A 93 6.54 -21.61 -10.08
C LYS A 93 5.57 -20.71 -10.79
N ALA A 94 5.48 -19.48 -10.34
CA ALA A 94 4.54 -18.52 -10.89
C ALA A 94 5.11 -17.11 -10.97
N ARG A 95 4.39 -16.27 -11.72
CA ARG A 95 4.65 -14.85 -11.88
C ARG A 95 3.40 -14.08 -11.50
N HIS A 96 3.53 -13.10 -10.61
CA HIS A 96 2.41 -12.20 -10.33
C HIS A 96 2.16 -11.29 -11.56
N THR A 97 0.90 -11.20 -12.01
CA THR A 97 0.56 -10.60 -13.31
C THR A 97 0.81 -9.11 -13.36
N ARG A 98 0.66 -8.39 -12.24
CA ARG A 98 0.90 -6.94 -12.16
C ARG A 98 2.37 -6.59 -11.93
N THR A 99 2.98 -7.12 -10.86
CA THR A 99 4.36 -6.78 -10.48
C THR A 99 5.42 -7.50 -11.29
N LYS A 100 5.03 -8.56 -12.01
CA LYS A 100 5.92 -9.45 -12.78
C LYS A 100 6.96 -10.20 -11.94
N VAL A 101 6.88 -10.10 -10.62
CA VAL A 101 7.79 -10.80 -9.71
C VAL A 101 7.49 -12.30 -9.73
N LEU A 102 8.56 -13.07 -9.85
CA LEU A 102 8.53 -14.52 -9.76
C LEU A 102 8.47 -14.96 -8.30
N PHE A 103 7.70 -16.01 -8.05
CA PHE A 103 7.68 -16.69 -6.76
C PHE A 103 7.50 -18.18 -6.97
N GLU A 104 7.95 -18.95 -5.98
CA GLU A 104 7.87 -20.41 -5.97
C GLU A 104 7.19 -20.82 -4.67
N ILE A 105 6.30 -21.81 -4.76
CA ILE A 105 5.56 -22.37 -3.65
C ILE A 105 5.77 -23.87 -3.69
N GLU A 106 6.14 -24.45 -2.54
CA GLU A 106 6.01 -25.87 -2.28
C GLU A 106 4.90 -26.05 -1.23
N ASP A 107 3.84 -26.76 -1.60
CA ASP A 107 2.64 -26.89 -0.80
C ASP A 107 2.21 -28.35 -0.61
N MET A 108 1.61 -28.62 0.55
CA MET A 108 1.05 -29.92 0.87
C MET A 108 -0.47 -29.87 0.76
N HIS A 109 -1.04 -30.79 0.00
CA HIS A 109 -2.47 -30.91 -0.23
C HIS A 109 -2.98 -32.17 0.46
N ARG A 110 -4.05 -32.06 1.25
CA ARG A 110 -4.81 -33.20 1.77
C ARG A 110 -6.13 -33.28 1.03
N LEU A 111 -6.34 -34.37 0.31
CA LEU A 111 -7.52 -34.66 -0.48
C LEU A 111 -8.29 -35.83 0.15
N VAL A 112 -9.61 -35.78 0.14
CA VAL A 112 -10.49 -36.92 0.48
C VAL A 112 -11.32 -37.26 -0.74
N VAL A 113 -11.36 -38.53 -1.14
CA VAL A 113 -12.12 -39.00 -2.30
C VAL A 113 -13.31 -39.82 -1.83
N ASN A 114 -14.52 -39.43 -2.23
CA ASN A 114 -15.75 -40.13 -1.85
C ASN A 114 -15.97 -41.43 -2.64
N ASP A 115 -17.00 -42.20 -2.30
CA ASP A 115 -17.30 -43.49 -2.95
C ASP A 115 -17.64 -43.36 -4.45
N ALA A 116 -18.02 -42.17 -4.92
CA ALA A 116 -18.24 -41.88 -6.35
C ALA A 116 -16.92 -41.64 -7.11
N GLY A 117 -15.78 -41.64 -6.43
CA GLY A 117 -14.47 -41.35 -7.02
C GLY A 117 -14.22 -39.86 -7.25
N LEU A 118 -14.93 -38.98 -6.54
CA LEU A 118 -14.78 -37.53 -6.63
C LEU A 118 -14.11 -36.97 -5.38
N ILE A 119 -13.27 -35.94 -5.55
CA ILE A 119 -12.63 -35.24 -4.44
C ILE A 119 -13.71 -34.45 -3.69
N SER A 120 -13.96 -34.78 -2.43
CA SER A 120 -14.98 -34.15 -1.58
C SER A 120 -14.42 -33.16 -0.56
N SER A 121 -13.14 -33.24 -0.24
CA SER A 121 -12.42 -32.27 0.60
C SER A 121 -11.03 -32.06 0.03
N TRP A 122 -10.60 -30.80 0.00
CA TRP A 122 -9.29 -30.38 -0.46
C TRP A 122 -8.74 -29.30 0.48
N LYS A 123 -7.71 -29.63 1.25
CA LYS A 123 -7.06 -28.69 2.15
C LYS A 123 -5.61 -28.46 1.73
N VAL A 124 -5.18 -27.20 1.66
CA VAL A 124 -3.83 -26.82 1.23
C VAL A 124 -3.08 -26.17 2.39
N TYR A 125 -1.82 -26.56 2.56
CA TYR A 125 -0.89 -26.02 3.53
C TYR A 125 0.34 -25.50 2.79
N PHE A 126 0.65 -24.21 2.93
CA PHE A 126 1.82 -23.60 2.30
C PHE A 126 2.28 -22.34 3.01
N ASP A 127 3.53 -21.95 2.77
CA ASP A 127 4.04 -20.64 3.14
C ASP A 127 3.70 -19.63 2.03
N ALA A 128 2.78 -18.69 2.31
CA ALA A 128 2.39 -17.68 1.34
C ALA A 128 3.36 -16.49 1.26
N ASN A 129 4.42 -16.44 2.09
CA ASN A 129 5.32 -15.28 2.15
C ASN A 129 5.90 -14.89 0.78
N GLY A 130 6.30 -15.88 -0.03
CA GLY A 130 6.83 -15.63 -1.38
C GLY A 130 5.81 -14.96 -2.31
N GLU A 131 4.56 -15.43 -2.27
CA GLU A 131 3.48 -14.86 -3.07
C GLU A 131 3.05 -13.48 -2.54
N VAL A 132 2.92 -13.33 -1.22
CA VAL A 132 2.60 -12.05 -0.57
C VAL A 132 3.65 -10.99 -0.90
N ALA A 133 4.94 -11.36 -0.93
CA ALA A 133 6.02 -10.47 -1.37
C ALA A 133 5.86 -10.09 -2.84
N ALA A 134 5.53 -11.03 -3.72
CA ALA A 134 5.29 -10.76 -5.13
C ALA A 134 4.11 -9.80 -5.36
N PHE A 135 3.02 -9.94 -4.61
CA PHE A 135 1.85 -9.04 -4.67
C PHE A 135 2.20 -7.61 -4.25
N ASN A 136 3.08 -7.46 -3.25
CA ASN A 136 3.46 -6.16 -2.67
C ASN A 136 4.74 -5.56 -3.24
N ALA A 137 5.34 -6.15 -4.27
CA ALA A 137 6.64 -5.74 -4.77
C ALA A 137 6.69 -4.29 -5.33
N ASP A 138 5.56 -3.71 -5.70
CA ASP A 138 5.41 -2.33 -6.16
C ASP A 138 4.63 -1.45 -5.16
N ARG A 139 4.37 -1.94 -3.93
CA ARG A 139 3.51 -1.27 -2.94
C ARG A 139 3.92 0.17 -2.70
N GLU A 140 5.22 0.42 -2.57
CA GLU A 140 5.75 1.76 -2.30
C GLU A 140 5.55 2.72 -3.48
N ALA A 141 5.74 2.24 -4.70
CA ALA A 141 5.46 3.03 -5.90
C ALA A 141 3.95 3.36 -6.01
N ARG A 142 3.09 2.37 -5.68
CA ARG A 142 1.64 2.56 -5.61
C ARG A 142 1.25 3.55 -4.51
N LEU A 143 1.95 3.58 -3.37
CA LEU A 143 1.68 4.52 -2.29
C LEU A 143 1.96 5.95 -2.72
N VAL A 144 3.12 6.20 -3.34
CA VAL A 144 3.44 7.53 -3.89
C VAL A 144 2.43 7.95 -4.94
N GLN A 145 2.04 7.04 -5.85
CA GLN A 145 1.07 7.33 -6.90
C GLN A 145 -0.32 7.63 -6.32
N ALA A 146 -0.80 6.83 -5.36
CA ALA A 146 -2.08 7.04 -4.69
C ALA A 146 -2.14 8.40 -3.98
N VAL A 147 -1.04 8.81 -3.33
CA VAL A 147 -0.93 10.15 -2.74
C VAL A 147 -1.04 11.22 -3.82
N ARG A 148 -0.31 11.08 -4.93
CA ARG A 148 -0.36 12.06 -6.05
C ARG A 148 -1.76 12.18 -6.65
N ASP A 149 -2.47 11.05 -6.73
CA ASP A 149 -3.83 10.95 -7.26
C ASP A 149 -4.91 11.34 -6.24
N ARG A 150 -4.52 11.65 -4.99
CA ARG A 150 -5.42 12.00 -3.89
C ARG A 150 -6.41 10.87 -3.52
N ASP A 151 -6.01 9.63 -3.76
CA ASP A 151 -6.80 8.45 -3.44
C ASP A 151 -6.58 8.02 -1.99
N VAL A 152 -7.30 8.65 -1.06
CA VAL A 152 -7.21 8.33 0.37
C VAL A 152 -7.55 6.85 0.66
N ALA A 153 -8.46 6.25 -0.09
CA ALA A 153 -8.87 4.87 0.14
C ALA A 153 -7.70 3.93 -0.15
N LEU A 154 -7.05 4.12 -1.31
CA LEU A 154 -5.87 3.34 -1.67
C LEU A 154 -4.66 3.66 -0.78
N VAL A 155 -4.45 4.92 -0.36
CA VAL A 155 -3.43 5.26 0.63
C VAL A 155 -3.66 4.49 1.93
N GLY A 156 -4.88 4.52 2.48
CA GLY A 156 -5.21 3.80 3.72
C GLY A 156 -5.04 2.28 3.59
N GLU A 157 -5.41 1.71 2.44
CA GLU A 157 -5.22 0.30 2.15
C GLU A 157 -3.73 -0.07 2.13
N LEU A 158 -2.91 0.66 1.39
CA LEU A 158 -1.48 0.40 1.25
C LEU A 158 -0.74 0.54 2.59
N LEU A 159 -1.10 1.54 3.39
CA LEU A 159 -0.54 1.72 4.75
C LEU A 159 -0.93 0.56 5.68
N ARG A 160 -2.18 0.10 5.63
CA ARG A 160 -2.64 -1.08 6.39
C ARG A 160 -1.85 -2.34 6.02
N PHE A 161 -1.36 -2.43 4.78
CA PHE A 161 -0.49 -3.51 4.30
C PHE A 161 1.01 -3.22 4.42
N GLY A 162 1.40 -2.32 5.33
CA GLY A 162 2.79 -2.05 5.64
C GLY A 162 3.51 -1.18 4.61
N GLY A 163 2.77 -0.33 3.88
CA GLY A 163 3.36 0.73 3.06
C GLY A 163 4.22 1.65 3.93
N ASP A 164 5.43 1.94 3.45
CA ASP A 164 6.41 2.73 4.18
C ASP A 164 6.18 4.22 3.92
N THR A 165 5.86 4.97 4.97
CA THR A 165 5.69 6.44 4.91
C THR A 165 7.02 7.19 4.83
N GLY A 166 8.13 6.50 5.06
CA GLY A 166 9.50 6.97 4.98
C GLY A 166 10.12 6.93 3.58
N ILE A 167 9.42 6.40 2.57
CA ILE A 167 9.90 6.38 1.18
C ILE A 167 10.10 7.79 0.63
N ARG A 168 10.89 7.89 -0.44
CA ARG A 168 11.18 9.15 -1.13
C ARG A 168 10.96 8.97 -2.63
N ASP A 169 10.29 9.94 -3.25
CA ASP A 169 10.17 9.99 -4.70
C ASP A 169 11.49 10.40 -5.38
N ASP A 170 11.48 10.50 -6.70
CA ASP A 170 12.60 10.91 -7.54
C ASP A 170 13.13 12.32 -7.23
N ARG A 171 12.33 13.16 -6.57
CA ARG A 171 12.70 14.51 -6.11
C ARG A 171 13.11 14.53 -4.64
N GLY A 172 13.14 13.37 -3.98
CA GLY A 172 13.45 13.26 -2.56
C GLY A 172 12.31 13.70 -1.63
N LEU A 173 11.06 13.74 -2.12
CA LEU A 173 9.90 14.09 -1.30
C LEU A 173 9.32 12.86 -0.61
N SER A 174 8.95 13.00 0.66
CA SER A 174 8.13 11.99 1.34
C SER A 174 6.67 12.03 0.87
N PRO A 175 5.90 10.93 1.01
CA PRO A 175 4.46 10.95 0.80
C PRO A 175 3.76 12.13 1.51
N LEU A 176 4.14 12.43 2.76
CA LEU A 176 3.55 13.53 3.53
C LEU A 176 3.86 14.91 2.92
N MET A 177 5.07 15.12 2.39
CA MET A 177 5.42 16.36 1.70
C MET A 177 4.64 16.54 0.40
N ILE A 178 4.43 15.46 -0.35
CA ILE A 178 3.63 15.49 -1.58
C ILE A 178 2.19 15.89 -1.24
N ALA A 179 1.56 15.21 -0.27
CA ALA A 179 0.20 15.52 0.16
C ALA A 179 0.06 16.95 0.70
N ALA A 180 1.04 17.42 1.48
CA ALA A 180 1.06 18.78 2.02
C ALA A 180 1.18 19.84 0.92
N GLY A 181 2.05 19.63 -0.08
CA GLY A 181 2.17 20.52 -1.24
C GLY A 181 0.96 20.50 -2.19
N GLN A 182 0.10 19.49 -2.05
CA GLN A 182 -1.18 19.41 -2.75
C GLN A 182 -2.35 20.02 -1.97
N GLY A 183 -2.16 20.40 -0.71
CA GLY A 183 -3.25 20.88 0.16
C GLY A 183 -4.25 19.78 0.55
N ASP A 184 -3.90 18.51 0.43
CA ASP A 184 -4.85 17.42 0.71
C ASP A 184 -4.85 17.03 2.19
N LEU A 185 -5.70 17.70 2.97
CA LEU A 185 -5.85 17.43 4.40
C LEU A 185 -6.23 15.97 4.69
N THR A 186 -7.00 15.34 3.81
CA THR A 186 -7.52 13.99 4.03
C THR A 186 -6.40 12.96 3.89
N VAL A 187 -5.58 13.09 2.85
CA VAL A 187 -4.38 12.25 2.66
C VAL A 187 -3.31 12.55 3.70
N VAL A 188 -3.11 13.84 4.06
CA VAL A 188 -2.20 14.23 5.15
C VAL A 188 -2.55 13.51 6.45
N ARG A 189 -3.83 13.49 6.84
CA ARG A 189 -4.28 12.76 8.04
C ARG A 189 -4.06 11.26 7.95
N ALA A 190 -4.34 10.66 6.80
CA ALA A 190 -4.12 9.23 6.59
C ALA A 190 -2.64 8.86 6.75
N LEU A 191 -1.72 9.65 6.17
CA LEU A 191 -0.28 9.45 6.29
C LEU A 191 0.23 9.64 7.71
N LEU A 192 -0.22 10.69 8.41
CA LEU A 192 0.13 10.93 9.81
C LEU A 192 -0.37 9.80 10.74
N ALA A 193 -1.59 9.31 10.52
CA ALA A 193 -2.12 8.14 11.21
C ALA A 193 -1.32 6.86 10.89
N GLY A 194 -0.77 6.78 9.68
CA GLY A 194 0.18 5.75 9.25
C GLY A 194 1.62 5.94 9.74
N GLY A 195 1.87 6.90 10.64
CA GLY A 195 3.18 7.10 11.25
C GLY A 195 4.18 7.89 10.41
N ALA A 196 3.72 8.68 9.43
CA ALA A 196 4.60 9.55 8.65
C ALA A 196 5.36 10.53 9.54
N ASP A 197 6.68 10.63 9.32
CA ASP A 197 7.54 11.58 10.02
C ASP A 197 7.24 13.02 9.57
N VAL A 198 6.61 13.79 10.45
CA VAL A 198 6.27 15.21 10.24
C VAL A 198 7.52 16.11 10.14
N LEU A 199 8.67 15.65 10.66
CA LEU A 199 9.93 16.39 10.70
C LEU A 199 10.86 16.07 9.54
N ALA A 200 10.49 15.08 8.71
CA ALA A 200 11.26 14.72 7.53
C ALA A 200 11.54 15.95 6.67
N THR A 201 12.73 15.98 6.07
CA THR A 201 13.16 17.02 5.12
C THR A 201 13.48 16.43 3.76
N ASP A 202 13.22 17.20 2.71
CA ASP A 202 13.70 16.91 1.36
C ASP A 202 15.18 17.33 1.19
N PRO A 203 15.81 17.11 0.02
CA PRO A 203 17.23 17.42 -0.19
C PRO A 203 17.62 18.89 -0.02
N VAL A 204 16.66 19.84 -0.10
CA VAL A 204 16.93 21.28 0.11
C VAL A 204 16.63 21.73 1.54
N GLY A 205 16.14 20.82 2.39
CA GLY A 205 15.82 21.08 3.79
C GLY A 205 14.39 21.53 4.02
N GLN A 206 13.48 21.38 3.05
CA GLN A 206 12.07 21.72 3.24
C GLN A 206 11.32 20.56 3.92
N THR A 207 10.47 20.90 4.88
CA THR A 207 9.55 19.98 5.58
C THR A 207 8.17 19.99 4.92
N ALA A 208 7.28 19.09 5.35
CA ALA A 208 5.87 19.13 4.94
C ALA A 208 5.19 20.48 5.25
N LEU A 209 5.57 21.15 6.35
CA LEU A 209 5.02 22.46 6.71
C LEU A 209 5.42 23.56 5.72
N HIS A 210 6.64 23.50 5.17
CA HIS A 210 7.06 24.41 4.09
C HIS A 210 6.23 24.18 2.83
N ARG A 211 5.96 22.92 2.46
CA ARG A 211 5.13 22.57 1.30
C ARG A 211 3.67 23.01 1.48
N ALA A 212 3.11 22.86 2.68
CA ALA A 212 1.77 23.36 3.01
C ALA A 212 1.69 24.90 2.91
N ALA A 213 2.72 25.60 3.39
CA ALA A 213 2.82 27.06 3.28
C ALA A 213 2.97 27.54 1.82
N GLU A 214 3.72 26.79 1.00
CA GLU A 214 3.86 27.00 -0.44
C GLU A 214 2.53 26.83 -1.19
N HIS A 215 1.72 25.84 -0.79
CA HIS A 215 0.39 25.61 -1.35
C HIS A 215 -0.64 26.66 -0.91
N GLY A 216 -0.63 27.00 0.38
CA GLY A 216 -1.52 27.99 0.98
C GLY A 216 -2.70 27.44 1.78
N ASP A 217 -2.79 26.11 1.97
CA ASP A 217 -3.88 25.50 2.73
C ASP A 217 -3.67 25.64 4.25
N ALA A 218 -4.47 26.50 4.87
CA ALA A 218 -4.42 26.78 6.29
C ALA A 218 -4.81 25.59 7.19
N ASP A 219 -5.67 24.68 6.71
CA ASP A 219 -6.07 23.50 7.48
C ASP A 219 -4.96 22.45 7.50
N VAL A 220 -4.27 22.24 6.38
CA VAL A 220 -3.06 21.40 6.35
C VAL A 220 -1.97 21.97 7.26
N VAL A 221 -1.74 23.28 7.22
CA VAL A 221 -0.80 23.96 8.14
C VAL A 221 -1.14 23.66 9.60
N ARG A 222 -2.41 23.82 10.00
CA ARG A 222 -2.86 23.56 11.37
C ARG A 222 -2.69 22.09 11.75
N GLU A 223 -3.01 21.17 10.85
CA GLU A 223 -2.89 19.73 11.10
C GLU A 223 -1.44 19.29 11.30
N LEU A 224 -0.52 19.77 10.45
CA LEU A 224 0.91 19.48 10.59
C LEU A 224 1.47 20.03 11.91
N LEU A 225 1.08 21.25 12.30
CA LEU A 225 1.49 21.85 13.57
C LEU A 225 0.94 21.08 14.78
N ARG A 226 -0.33 20.67 14.75
CA ARG A 226 -0.92 19.79 15.79
C ARG A 226 -0.19 18.45 15.89
N SER A 227 0.36 17.97 14.78
CA SER A 227 1.10 16.72 14.69
C SER A 227 2.58 16.87 15.05
N GLY A 228 3.02 18.05 15.51
CA GLY A 228 4.37 18.27 16.00
C GLY A 228 5.35 18.87 14.98
N ALA A 229 4.88 19.38 13.84
CA ALA A 229 5.75 20.12 12.94
C ALA A 229 6.41 21.32 13.65
N VAL A 230 7.70 21.55 13.38
CA VAL A 230 8.42 22.70 13.93
C VAL A 230 7.99 23.97 13.19
N LEU A 231 7.28 24.85 13.90
CA LEU A 231 6.66 26.07 13.38
C LEU A 231 7.61 26.97 12.59
N ASP A 232 8.77 27.28 13.19
CA ASP A 232 9.81 28.13 12.61
C ASP A 232 10.99 27.29 12.08
N ALA A 233 10.72 26.08 11.55
CA ALA A 233 11.74 25.26 10.90
C ALA A 233 12.41 26.05 9.78
N VAL A 234 13.73 25.97 9.65
CA VAL A 234 14.47 26.72 8.62
C VAL A 234 14.90 25.79 7.49
N VAL A 235 14.67 26.21 6.26
CA VAL A 235 15.24 25.57 5.08
C VAL A 235 16.76 25.75 5.11
N ALA A 236 17.52 24.66 5.17
CA ALA A 236 18.97 24.69 5.37
C ALA A 236 19.75 25.51 4.32
N THR A 237 19.23 25.60 3.09
CA THR A 237 19.89 26.32 1.99
C THR A 237 19.60 27.81 1.98
N THR A 238 18.46 28.25 2.52
CA THR A 238 17.98 29.64 2.38
C THR A 238 17.69 30.34 3.69
N GLY A 239 17.63 29.62 4.82
CA GLY A 239 17.25 30.14 6.13
C GLY A 239 15.77 30.45 6.27
N GLN A 240 14.97 30.13 5.26
CA GLN A 240 13.57 30.50 5.22
C GLN A 240 12.71 29.63 6.13
N THR A 241 11.78 30.26 6.83
CA THR A 241 10.72 29.59 7.60
C THR A 241 9.47 29.36 6.74
N PRO A 242 8.50 28.53 7.18
CA PRO A 242 7.22 28.40 6.51
C PRO A 242 6.52 29.75 6.29
N LEU A 243 6.67 30.71 7.21
CA LEU A 243 6.08 32.05 7.06
C LEU A 243 6.72 32.83 5.90
N HIS A 244 8.05 32.73 5.71
CA HIS A 244 8.70 33.30 4.52
C HIS A 244 8.16 32.68 3.23
N ILE A 245 7.95 31.37 3.21
CA ILE A 245 7.44 30.64 2.05
C ILE A 245 5.98 31.07 1.75
N ALA A 246 5.11 31.14 2.75
CA ALA A 246 3.72 31.61 2.58
C ALA A 246 3.67 33.03 1.97
N VAL A 247 4.52 33.95 2.46
CA VAL A 247 4.62 35.30 1.91
C VAL A 247 5.07 35.29 0.45
N ARG A 248 6.15 34.56 0.13
CA ARG A 248 6.70 34.52 -1.23
C ARG A 248 5.69 34.01 -2.26
N HIS A 249 4.87 33.04 -1.86
CA HIS A 249 3.85 32.45 -2.73
C HIS A 249 2.51 33.20 -2.68
N GLY A 250 2.40 34.27 -1.89
CA GLY A 250 1.17 35.07 -1.82
C GLY A 250 0.01 34.35 -1.15
N ASN A 251 0.29 33.52 -0.15
CA ASN A 251 -0.69 32.67 0.55
C ASN A 251 -1.06 33.24 1.93
N PRO A 252 -1.98 34.23 2.01
CA PRO A 252 -2.32 34.90 3.26
C PRO A 252 -2.94 33.96 4.29
N ASP A 253 -3.76 32.99 3.89
CA ASP A 253 -4.44 32.10 4.83
C ASP A 253 -3.47 31.19 5.59
N ALA A 254 -2.50 30.60 4.88
CA ALA A 254 -1.42 29.85 5.50
C ALA A 254 -0.53 30.75 6.37
N GLY A 255 -0.16 31.94 5.88
CA GLY A 255 0.63 32.91 6.65
C GLY A 255 -0.07 33.32 7.95
N GLN A 256 -1.37 33.60 7.89
CA GLN A 256 -2.18 33.92 9.08
C GLN A 256 -2.32 32.74 10.02
N ALA A 257 -2.48 31.52 9.50
CA ALA A 257 -2.50 30.32 10.33
C ALA A 257 -1.18 30.15 11.09
N LEU A 258 -0.04 30.38 10.44
CA LEU A 258 1.29 30.35 11.06
C LEU A 258 1.43 31.45 12.14
N LEU A 259 1.04 32.69 11.84
CA LEU A 259 1.10 33.80 12.80
C LEU A 259 0.23 33.54 14.04
N ARG A 260 -0.98 33.01 13.85
CA ARG A 260 -1.88 32.65 14.97
C ARG A 260 -1.30 31.53 15.84
N GLN A 261 -0.38 30.73 15.32
CA GLN A 261 0.34 29.70 16.07
C GLN A 261 1.66 30.22 16.69
N GLY A 262 1.96 31.51 16.51
CA GLY A 262 3.13 32.17 17.10
C GLY A 262 4.37 32.18 16.21
N ALA A 263 4.23 32.02 14.89
CA ALA A 263 5.36 32.11 13.97
C ALA A 263 6.01 33.48 14.07
N ARG A 264 7.35 33.53 14.05
CA ARG A 264 8.10 34.76 14.31
C ARG A 264 8.26 35.60 13.04
N PRO A 265 7.56 36.73 12.87
CA PRO A 265 7.68 37.57 11.68
C PRO A 265 9.01 38.35 11.63
N GLY A 266 9.80 38.35 12.71
CA GLY A 266 11.09 39.02 12.79
C GLY A 266 12.31 38.13 12.53
N GLN A 267 12.12 36.82 12.28
CA GLN A 267 13.23 35.92 11.96
C GLN A 267 13.73 36.18 10.54
N THR A 268 15.03 36.29 10.33
CA THR A 268 15.63 36.57 9.02
C THR A 268 16.00 35.30 8.27
N ASP A 269 15.83 35.31 6.95
CA ASP A 269 16.45 34.36 6.02
C ASP A 269 17.98 34.57 5.92
N HIS A 270 18.69 33.76 5.13
CA HIS A 270 20.14 33.88 4.92
C HIS A 270 20.55 35.17 4.19
N LEU A 271 19.61 35.89 3.60
CA LEU A 271 19.84 37.20 2.98
C LEU A 271 19.52 38.36 3.94
N GLY A 272 19.22 38.06 5.20
CA GLY A 272 18.90 39.06 6.22
C GLY A 272 17.50 39.65 6.10
N ARG A 273 16.61 39.05 5.30
CA ARG A 273 15.23 39.55 5.10
C ARG A 273 14.28 38.82 6.02
N THR A 274 13.38 39.54 6.67
CA THR A 274 12.28 38.95 7.43
C THR A 274 11.09 38.61 6.51
N PRO A 275 10.13 37.77 6.95
CA PRO A 275 8.86 37.61 6.25
C PRO A 275 8.13 38.93 6.06
N GLN A 276 8.24 39.85 7.03
CA GLN A 276 7.63 41.17 6.96
C GLN A 276 8.25 42.02 5.84
N ASP A 277 9.58 42.03 5.72
CA ASP A 277 10.28 42.74 4.63
C ASP A 277 9.84 42.21 3.28
N LEU A 278 9.80 40.87 3.14
CA LEU A 278 9.32 40.22 1.92
C LEU A 278 7.86 40.54 1.60
N ALA A 279 6.99 40.65 2.60
CA ALA A 279 5.58 40.95 2.34
C ALA A 279 5.35 42.41 1.95
N LEU A 280 6.09 43.34 2.53
CA LEU A 280 6.09 44.73 2.10
C LEU A 280 6.55 44.87 0.64
N GLU A 281 7.58 44.11 0.25
CA GLU A 281 8.11 44.07 -1.12
C GLU A 281 7.15 43.41 -2.12
N LEU A 282 6.65 42.21 -1.79
CA LEU A 282 5.94 41.34 -2.74
C LEU A 282 4.42 41.51 -2.73
N LEU A 283 3.82 41.78 -1.57
CA LEU A 283 2.37 41.84 -1.37
C LEU A 283 1.86 43.28 -1.17
N GLY A 284 2.75 44.20 -0.79
CA GLY A 284 2.45 45.59 -0.48
C GLY A 284 1.96 45.83 0.96
N PRO A 285 1.97 47.10 1.41
CA PRO A 285 1.64 47.49 2.79
C PRO A 285 0.16 47.31 3.15
N ASP A 286 -0.72 47.27 2.16
CA ASP A 286 -2.16 47.15 2.37
C ASP A 286 -2.67 45.70 2.44
N ASN A 287 -1.81 44.72 2.12
CA ASN A 287 -2.16 43.31 2.23
C ASN A 287 -2.41 42.91 3.70
N ALA A 288 -3.45 42.11 3.93
CA ALA A 288 -3.83 41.67 5.27
C ALA A 288 -2.69 40.96 6.01
N LEU A 289 -1.98 40.04 5.34
CA LEU A 289 -0.86 39.32 5.95
C LEU A 289 0.29 40.27 6.31
N THR A 290 0.58 41.26 5.46
CA THR A 290 1.59 42.29 5.76
C THR A 290 1.24 43.06 7.04
N ARG A 291 -0.02 43.46 7.18
CA ARG A 291 -0.52 44.17 8.37
C ARG A 291 -0.51 43.27 9.61
N ASP A 292 -0.92 42.01 9.49
CA ASP A 292 -0.95 41.05 10.59
C ASP A 292 0.45 40.83 11.20
N MET A 293 1.49 40.79 10.35
CA MET A 293 2.88 40.66 10.82
C MET A 293 3.40 41.87 11.61
N VAL A 294 2.89 43.08 11.34
CA VAL A 294 3.25 44.28 12.12
C VAL A 294 2.76 44.17 13.56
N VAL A 295 1.60 43.54 13.75
CA VAL A 295 0.91 43.46 15.06
C VAL A 295 1.37 42.24 15.86
N ALA A 296 1.87 41.18 15.21
CA ALA A 296 2.28 39.92 15.83
C ALA A 296 3.64 39.97 16.60
N ARG A 297 3.98 41.11 17.24
CA ARG A 297 5.24 41.31 17.98
C ARG A 297 5.24 40.74 19.39
#